data_AF-A0A5Q2NUE0-F1
#
_entry.id   AF-A0A5Q2NUE0-F1
#
_cell.length_a   1.000
_cell.length_b   1.000
_cell.length_c   1.000
_cell.angle_alpha   90.00
_cell.angle_beta   90.00
_cell.angle_gamma   90.00
#
_symmetry.space_group_name_H-M   'P 1'
#
loop_
_entity.id
_entity.type
_entity.pdbx_description
1 polymer ?
#
loop_
_entity_poly.entity_id
_entity_poly.type
_entity_poly.pdbx_seq_one_letter_code
_entity_poly.pdbx_strand_id
1 'polypeptide(L)' 'MRTLISFQNKKIPVYVTEQNNKKALDKLGEVMNRKLFTGKNSLKNSLRSLISVEITGSEATLHTYNEKDTLTISLY' A
#
# COMPACT_ATOMS: atom_id res chain seq x y z
N MET A 1 -0.61 -2.00 -15.01
CA MET A 1 -2.07 -2.13 -14.77
C MET A 1 -2.48 -1.24 -13.60
N ARG A 2 -3.66 -0.61 -13.64
CA ARG A 2 -4.22 0.15 -12.52
C ARG A 2 -5.42 -0.61 -11.95
N THR A 3 -5.45 -0.81 -10.63
CA THR A 3 -6.61 -1.37 -9.92
C THR A 3 -7.01 -0.46 -8.76
N LEU A 4 -8.20 -0.67 -8.21
CA LEU A 4 -8.69 0.04 -7.02
C LEU A 4 -8.87 -0.98 -5.90
N ILE A 5 -8.26 -0.72 -4.75
CA ILE A 5 -8.50 -1.49 -3.53
C ILE A 5 -9.36 -0.66 -2.57
N SER A 6 -10.21 -1.34 -1.81
CA SER A 6 -10.91 -0.70 -0.68
C SER A 6 -10.07 -0.88 0.58
N PHE A 7 -9.59 0.22 1.16
CA PHE A 7 -8.79 0.23 2.38
C PHE A 7 -9.31 1.33 3.31
N GLN A 8 -9.67 0.98 4.56
CA GLN A 8 -10.28 1.89 5.54
C GLN A 8 -11.47 2.71 4.99
N ASN A 9 -12.43 2.06 4.31
CA ASN A 9 -13.55 2.71 3.62
C ASN A 9 -13.16 3.73 2.53
N LYS A 10 -11.89 3.80 2.13
CA LYS A 10 -11.41 4.61 1.01
C LYS A 10 -11.06 3.72 -0.17
N LYS A 11 -11.31 4.22 -1.39
CA LYS A 11 -10.84 3.57 -2.62
C LYS A 11 -9.46 4.11 -2.94
N ILE A 12 -8.44 3.25 -2.86
CA ILE A 12 -7.05 3.62 -3.12
C ILE A 12 -6.64 3.05 -4.49
N PRO A 13 -6.16 3.88 -5.43
CA PRO A 13 -5.55 3.39 -6.66
C PRO A 13 -4.24 2.67 -6.37
N VAL A 14 -4.12 1.47 -6.93
CA VAL A 14 -2.91 0.67 -6.91
C VAL A 14 -2.39 0.54 -8.33
N TYR A 15 -1.17 1.02 -8.55
CA TYR A 15 -0.42 0.89 -9.78
C TYR A 15 0.46 -0.34 -9.68
N VAL A 16 0.44 -1.14 -10.72
CA VAL A 16 1.08 -2.44 -10.72
C VAL A 16 1.84 -2.59 -12.02
N THR A 17 3.15 -2.80 -11.94
CA THR A 17 4.03 -2.86 -13.12
C THR A 17 4.03 -4.23 -13.81
N GLU A 18 3.80 -5.33 -13.09
CA GLU A 18 3.83 -6.69 -13.67
C GLU A 18 2.44 -7.32 -13.92
N GLN A 19 2.38 -8.39 -14.70
CA GLN A 19 1.13 -9.00 -15.19
C GLN A 19 0.46 -10.00 -14.22
N ASN A 20 1.16 -10.52 -13.20
CA ASN A 20 0.68 -11.65 -12.38
C ASN A 20 0.41 -11.29 -10.90
N ASN A 21 -0.35 -10.22 -10.67
CA ASN A 21 -0.33 -9.50 -9.39
C ASN A 21 -1.52 -9.69 -8.44
N LYS A 22 -2.39 -10.69 -8.67
CA LYS A 22 -3.44 -11.03 -7.69
C LYS A 22 -2.86 -11.36 -6.31
N LYS A 23 -1.81 -12.20 -6.27
CA LYS A 23 -1.13 -12.56 -5.01
C LYS A 23 -0.53 -11.34 -4.31
N ALA A 24 0.09 -10.42 -5.06
CA ALA A 24 0.68 -9.21 -4.49
C ALA A 24 -0.40 -8.27 -3.92
N LEU A 25 -1.56 -8.16 -4.58
CA LEU A 25 -2.69 -7.38 -4.09
C LEU A 25 -3.30 -7.97 -2.82
N ASP A 26 -3.49 -9.29 -2.77
CA ASP A 26 -4.01 -9.97 -1.58
C ASP A 26 -3.06 -9.78 -0.39
N LYS A 27 -1.76 -9.99 -0.61
CA LYS A 27 -0.72 -9.74 0.40
C LYS A 27 -0.63 -8.28 0.82
N LEU A 28 -0.77 -7.34 -0.12
CA LEU A 28 -0.78 -5.91 0.20
C LEU A 28 -1.88 -5.59 1.22
N GLY A 29 -3.10 -6.10 1.01
CA GLY A 29 -4.22 -5.92 1.93
C GLY A 29 -3.90 -6.46 3.33
N GLU A 30 -3.34 -7.67 3.41
CA GLU A 30 -2.94 -8.30 4.67
C GLU A 30 -1.84 -7.50 5.39
N VAL A 31 -0.76 -7.16 4.69
CA VAL A 31 0.39 -6.42 5.24
C VAL A 31 -0.05 -5.05 5.71
N MET A 32 -0.83 -4.31 4.92
CA MET A 32 -1.32 -2.98 5.30
C MET A 32 -2.20 -3.04 6.55
N ASN A 33 -3.11 -4.01 6.64
CA ASN A 33 -3.92 -4.22 7.84
C ASN A 33 -3.04 -4.55 9.05
N ARG A 34 -2.13 -5.53 8.92
CA ARG A 34 -1.20 -5.90 9.99
C ARG A 34 -0.37 -4.72 10.47
N LYS A 35 0.18 -3.92 9.55
CA LYS A 35 0.97 -2.72 9.85
C LYS A 35 0.14 -1.59 10.43
N LEU A 36 -1.14 -1.50 10.13
CA LEU A 36 -2.05 -0.56 10.78
C LEU A 36 -2.21 -0.87 12.28
N PHE A 37 -2.27 -2.15 12.65
CA PHE A 37 -2.37 -2.57 14.05
C PHE A 37 -1.01 -2.55 14.76
N THR A 38 0.02 -3.14 14.14
CA THR A 38 1.32 -3.42 14.78
C THR A 38 2.42 -2.40 14.48
N GLY A 39 2.23 -1.51 13.50
CA GLY A 39 3.26 -0.58 13.05
C GLY A 39 3.58 0.54 14.03
N LYS A 40 4.66 1.28 13.76
CA LYS A 40 4.96 2.53 14.46
C LYS A 40 3.95 3.62 14.06
N ASN A 41 3.80 4.65 14.90
CA ASN A 41 2.85 5.75 14.66
C ASN A 41 3.06 6.44 13.30
N SER A 42 4.31 6.60 12.85
CA SER A 42 4.63 7.15 11.52
C SER A 42 4.00 6.34 10.39
N LEU A 43 4.19 5.02 10.38
CA LEU A 43 3.59 4.12 9.39
C LEU A 43 2.07 4.12 9.45
N LYS A 44 1.48 4.16 10.65
CA LYS A 44 0.02 4.28 10.80
C LYS A 44 -0.48 5.59 10.19
N ASN A 45 0.24 6.69 10.37
CA ASN A 45 -0.10 7.98 9.78
C ASN A 45 0.05 7.95 8.25
N SER A 46 1.09 7.32 7.72
CA SER A 46 1.25 7.10 6.27
C SER A 46 0.08 6.29 5.69
N LEU A 47 -0.34 5.21 6.37
CA LEU A 47 -1.49 4.41 5.95
C LEU A 47 -2.82 5.18 6.01
N ARG A 48 -2.99 6.11 6.97
CA ARG A 48 -4.19 6.95 7.08
C ARG A 48 -4.26 8.05 6.02
N SER A 49 -3.10 8.56 5.61
CA SER A 49 -2.92 9.63 4.62
C SER A 49 -2.58 9.11 3.21
N LEU A 50 -2.75 7.81 2.99
CA LEU A 50 -2.45 7.13 1.74
C LEU A 50 -3.32 7.65 0.60
N ILE A 51 -2.68 7.93 -0.53
CA ILE A 51 -3.32 8.39 -1.78
C ILE A 51 -3.23 7.37 -2.89
N SER A 52 -2.13 6.63 -2.96
CA SER A 52 -1.91 5.58 -3.95
C SER A 52 -0.86 4.61 -3.46
N VAL A 53 -0.86 3.42 -4.07
CA VAL A 53 0.18 2.42 -3.88
C VAL A 53 0.77 2.06 -5.22
N GLU A 54 2.08 1.93 -5.29
CA GLU A 54 2.77 1.33 -6.43
C GLU A 54 3.35 0.00 -6.01
N ILE A 55 3.05 -1.07 -6.74
CA ILE A 55 3.64 -2.39 -6.54
C ILE A 55 4.67 -2.61 -7.64
N THR A 56 5.91 -2.86 -7.21
CA THR A 56 7.05 -3.18 -8.07
C THR A 56 7.69 -4.46 -7.55
N GLY A 57 7.50 -5.56 -8.30
CA GLY A 57 7.90 -6.89 -7.87
C GLY A 57 7.24 -7.30 -6.55
N SER A 58 8.05 -7.49 -5.51
CA SER A 58 7.61 -7.90 -4.17
C SER A 58 7.56 -6.75 -3.15
N GLU A 59 7.65 -5.51 -3.62
CA GLU A 59 7.61 -4.32 -2.79
C GLU A 59 6.39 -3.47 -3.14
N ALA A 60 5.86 -2.79 -2.13
CA ALA A 60 4.80 -1.81 -2.30
C ALA A 60 5.24 -0.46 -1.76
N THR A 61 5.26 0.54 -2.63
CA THR A 61 5.54 1.92 -2.31
C THR A 61 4.23 2.65 -2.03
N LEU A 62 4.11 3.16 -0.80
CA LEU A 62 2.97 3.91 -0.31
C LEU A 62 3.21 5.39 -0.56
N HIS A 63 2.33 6.02 -1.35
CA HIS A 63 2.36 7.46 -1.58
C HIS A 63 1.34 8.13 -0.67
N THR A 64 1.74 9.22 -0.02
CA THR A 64 0.92 9.94 0.96
C THR A 64 0.78 11.40 0.58
N TYR A 65 -0.26 12.08 1.08
CA TYR A 65 -0.53 13.50 0.77
C TYR A 65 0.62 14.45 1.17
N ASN A 66 1.35 14.14 2.23
CA ASN A 66 2.56 14.88 2.58
C ASN A 66 3.73 14.21 1.86
N GLU A 67 4.12 14.75 0.70
CA GLU A 67 5.19 14.27 -0.21
C GLU A 67 6.56 13.97 0.45
N LYS A 68 6.70 14.21 1.75
CA LYS A 68 7.89 13.87 2.55
C LYS A 68 7.99 12.39 2.93
N ASP A 69 6.88 11.65 2.94
CA ASP A 69 6.86 10.25 3.41
C ASP A 69 6.33 9.32 2.33
N THR A 70 7.16 9.06 1.31
CA THR A 70 7.00 7.87 0.46
C THR A 70 7.61 6.69 1.22
N LEU A 71 6.80 5.65 1.49
CA LEU A 71 7.25 4.51 2.28
C LEU A 71 7.14 3.21 1.50
N THR A 72 8.27 2.53 1.31
CA THR A 72 8.28 1.20 0.72
C THR A 72 8.14 0.14 1.81
N ILE A 73 7.21 -0.79 1.61
CA ILE A 73 6.99 -1.96 2.46
C ILE A 73 7.22 -3.23 1.64
N SER A 74 7.79 -4.25 2.27
CA SER A 74 7.90 -5.56 1.67
C SER A 74 6.56 -6.30 1.73
N LEU A 75 6.20 -6.99 0.64
CA LEU A 75 5.03 -7.85 0.53
C LEU A 75 5.35 -9.33 0.83
N TYR A 76 6.50 -9.65 1.42
CA TYR A 76 6.85 -11.03 1.77
C TYR A 76 6.11 -11.55 3.00
#